data_AF-A0A367IW97-F1
#
_entry.id   AF-A0A367IW97-F1
#
_cell.length_a   1.000
_cell.length_b   1.000
_cell.length_c   1.000
_cell.angle_alpha   90.00
_cell.angle_beta   90.00
_cell.angle_gamma   90.00
#
_symmetry.space_group_name_H-M   'P 1'
#
loop_
_entity.id
_entity.type
_entity.pdbx_description
1 polymer ?
#
loop_
_entity_poly.entity_id
_entity_poly.type
_entity_poly.pdbx_seq_one_letter_code
_entity_poly.pdbx_strand_id
1 'polypeptide(L)'
;MNVLIYNGNGTSSNSVKQTYNTLKTLLGHAYDVMKVDATTLRNEPWQETCSLLVVPGGRDSPYCEDLQGQTNDKIKSYVSQGGSYLGFCAGGYYASKEIEFEKGTPIEVIGSRPLGFYPGMCRGTMYPGFVYNSEKGARSVSVVYGQQDIKTYYNGGGYFVDAKKMEGVEVVCTYKDTDEAAGVLCKVGQGSALLFGVHPEYDIRFTDLSENEDKEKITKELTESLPLCRMMLSELLHKLKLKVDTASGPELKLTPIYLTALRQETAEAVAARMLEEADEHGIISDANDRFLVTRADKDLASLVQELSLTDNKPLLKILCQDRATTNQQGPVHPEKSQTPYFHIEKYYKALLERRSKEWGGGAWYHIGNVMFYSEVITSTQTILDK
;
A
#
# COMPACT_ATOMS: atom_id res chain seq x y z
N MET A 1 -13.05 2.03 -12.49
CA MET A 1 -12.89 0.56 -12.42
C MET A 1 -12.08 0.26 -11.18
N ASN A 2 -12.44 -0.79 -10.45
CA ASN A 2 -12.03 -0.98 -9.07
C ASN A 2 -11.10 -2.20 -8.93
N VAL A 3 -10.12 -2.08 -8.05
CA VAL A 3 -9.30 -3.21 -7.58
C VAL A 3 -9.66 -3.40 -6.13
N LEU A 4 -10.26 -4.53 -5.80
CA LEU A 4 -10.80 -4.80 -4.48
C LEU A 4 -9.84 -5.72 -3.73
N ILE A 5 -9.36 -5.25 -2.59
CA ILE A 5 -8.51 -6.03 -1.68
C ILE A 5 -9.38 -6.49 -0.53
N TYR A 6 -9.54 -7.80 -0.37
CA TYR A 6 -10.20 -8.34 0.80
C TYR A 6 -9.43 -7.99 2.07
N ASN A 7 -10.14 -7.41 3.03
CA ASN A 7 -9.66 -6.95 4.33
C ASN A 7 -10.68 -7.33 5.40
N GLY A 8 -10.94 -8.64 5.53
CA GLY A 8 -11.84 -9.21 6.53
C GLY A 8 -11.12 -10.19 7.45
N ASN A 9 -11.88 -11.09 8.06
CA ASN A 9 -11.31 -12.08 8.98
C ASN A 9 -10.25 -12.93 8.27
N GLY A 10 -9.15 -13.23 8.95
CA GLY A 10 -8.03 -14.03 8.45
C GLY A 10 -6.89 -13.24 7.83
N THR A 11 -7.08 -12.00 7.38
CA THR A 11 -6.00 -11.26 6.71
C THR A 11 -4.97 -10.78 7.73
N SER A 12 -3.71 -10.73 7.32
CA SER A 12 -2.69 -10.00 8.08
C SER A 12 -2.74 -8.52 7.71
N SER A 13 -2.79 -7.63 8.71
CA SER A 13 -2.77 -6.18 8.50
C SER A 13 -1.56 -5.73 7.68
N ASN A 14 -0.40 -6.36 7.89
CA ASN A 14 0.80 -6.07 7.12
C ASN A 14 0.65 -6.51 5.66
N SER A 15 0.15 -7.73 5.42
CA SER A 15 -0.08 -8.22 4.05
C SER A 15 -1.06 -7.31 3.27
N VAL A 16 -2.15 -6.87 3.90
CA VAL A 16 -3.10 -5.93 3.28
C VAL A 16 -2.43 -4.60 2.96
N LYS A 17 -1.60 -4.06 3.86
CA LYS A 17 -0.85 -2.82 3.65
C LYS A 17 0.14 -2.95 2.48
N GLN A 18 0.91 -4.04 2.45
CA GLN A 18 1.89 -4.33 1.39
C GLN A 18 1.20 -4.51 0.03
N THR A 19 0.12 -5.30 -0.02
CA THR A 19 -0.69 -5.47 -1.23
C THR A 19 -1.25 -4.13 -1.72
N TYR A 20 -1.82 -3.31 -0.83
CA TYR A 20 -2.37 -2.01 -1.19
C TYR A 20 -1.31 -1.07 -1.78
N ASN A 21 -0.16 -0.93 -1.10
CA ASN A 21 0.92 -0.05 -1.54
C ASN A 21 1.46 -0.49 -2.90
N THR A 22 1.75 -1.77 -3.06
CA THR A 22 2.27 -2.32 -4.31
C THR A 22 1.29 -2.12 -5.46
N LEU A 23 0.00 -2.43 -5.27
CA LEU A 23 -0.99 -2.23 -6.33
C LEU A 23 -1.20 -0.75 -6.66
N LYS A 24 -1.18 0.15 -5.66
CA LYS A 24 -1.24 1.59 -5.92
C LYS A 24 -0.04 2.07 -6.74
N THR A 25 1.16 1.59 -6.45
CA THR A 25 2.37 1.91 -7.23
C THR A 25 2.29 1.37 -8.65
N LEU A 26 1.87 0.12 -8.84
CA LEU A 26 1.89 -0.53 -10.16
C LEU A 26 0.73 -0.12 -11.06
N LEU A 27 -0.43 0.21 -10.49
CA LEU A 27 -1.64 0.52 -11.26
C LEU A 27 -1.86 2.03 -11.44
N GLY A 28 -1.10 2.86 -10.71
CA GLY A 28 -1.18 4.31 -10.77
C GLY A 28 -2.61 4.83 -10.61
N HIS A 29 -3.01 5.72 -11.52
CA HIS A 29 -4.34 6.33 -11.54
C HIS A 29 -5.36 5.56 -12.39
N ALA A 30 -4.99 4.41 -12.98
CA ALA A 30 -5.89 3.67 -13.87
C ALA A 30 -7.04 2.97 -13.11
N TYR A 31 -6.85 2.71 -11.81
CA TYR A 31 -7.79 1.98 -10.97
C TYR A 31 -7.89 2.55 -9.56
N ASP A 32 -9.10 2.48 -9.00
CA ASP A 32 -9.34 2.74 -7.58
C ASP A 32 -9.09 1.46 -6.78
N VAL A 33 -7.95 1.41 -6.08
CA VAL A 33 -7.61 0.33 -5.15
C VAL A 33 -8.34 0.56 -3.83
N MET A 34 -9.25 -0.34 -3.46
CA MET A 34 -10.12 -0.24 -2.30
C MET A 34 -10.02 -1.49 -1.43
N LYS A 35 -10.15 -1.31 -0.11
CA LYS A 35 -10.26 -2.43 0.84
C LYS A 35 -11.74 -2.73 1.06
N VAL A 36 -12.10 -4.01 1.03
CA VAL A 36 -13.49 -4.47 1.22
C VAL A 36 -13.53 -5.64 2.20
N ASP A 37 -14.61 -5.74 2.97
CA ASP A 37 -14.85 -6.84 3.91
C ASP A 37 -15.77 -7.90 3.31
N ALA A 38 -16.03 -8.97 4.06
CA ALA A 38 -16.94 -10.03 3.62
C ALA A 38 -18.38 -9.55 3.47
N THR A 39 -18.82 -8.57 4.27
CA THR A 39 -20.16 -7.96 4.15
C THR A 39 -20.34 -7.30 2.79
N THR A 40 -19.36 -6.51 2.37
CA THR A 40 -19.34 -5.85 1.06
C THR A 40 -19.35 -6.89 -0.06
N LEU A 41 -18.48 -7.92 0.03
CA LEU A 41 -18.43 -8.98 -0.98
C LEU A 41 -19.72 -9.81 -1.06
N ARG A 42 -20.45 -9.95 0.06
CA ARG A 42 -21.72 -10.67 0.14
C ARG A 42 -22.88 -9.86 -0.39
N ASN A 43 -22.98 -8.59 -0.02
CA ASN A 43 -24.22 -7.82 -0.17
C ASN A 43 -24.19 -6.80 -1.32
N GLU A 44 -23.04 -6.20 -1.62
CA GLU A 44 -22.94 -5.11 -2.59
C GLU A 44 -22.77 -5.60 -4.05
N PRO A 45 -23.17 -4.81 -5.06
CA PRO A 45 -23.05 -5.15 -6.49
C PRO A 45 -21.65 -4.80 -7.03
N TRP A 46 -20.60 -5.38 -6.46
CA TRP A 46 -19.21 -5.03 -6.79
C TRP A 46 -18.69 -5.62 -8.11
N GLN A 47 -19.28 -6.72 -8.59
CA GLN A 47 -18.73 -7.57 -9.66
C GLN A 47 -18.59 -6.83 -11.01
N GLU A 48 -19.54 -5.96 -11.34
CA GLU A 48 -19.57 -5.22 -12.61
C GLU A 48 -18.48 -4.14 -12.70
N THR A 49 -18.08 -3.58 -11.56
CA THR A 49 -17.08 -2.49 -11.51
C THR A 49 -15.68 -2.98 -11.12
N CYS A 50 -15.56 -4.26 -10.77
CA CYS A 50 -14.32 -4.88 -10.29
C CYS A 50 -13.47 -5.40 -11.45
N SER A 51 -12.26 -4.87 -11.61
CA SER A 51 -11.26 -5.38 -12.55
C SER A 51 -10.36 -6.46 -11.96
N LEU A 52 -10.17 -6.46 -10.63
CA LEU A 52 -9.35 -7.44 -9.94
C LEU A 52 -9.82 -7.58 -8.49
N LEU A 53 -10.13 -8.81 -8.08
CA LEU A 53 -10.32 -9.16 -6.68
C LEU A 53 -9.02 -9.77 -6.14
N VAL A 54 -8.53 -9.22 -5.02
CA VAL A 54 -7.27 -9.62 -4.40
C VAL A 54 -7.54 -10.17 -3.01
N VAL A 55 -7.01 -11.36 -2.72
CA VAL A 55 -7.02 -11.96 -1.37
C VAL A 55 -5.57 -12.05 -0.87
N PRO A 56 -5.18 -11.21 0.10
CA PRO A 56 -3.81 -11.16 0.61
C PRO A 56 -3.42 -12.36 1.48
N GLY A 57 -2.16 -12.34 1.93
CA GLY A 57 -1.64 -13.24 2.96
C GLY A 57 -2.36 -13.11 4.31
N GLY A 58 -2.30 -14.18 5.10
CA GLY A 58 -3.07 -14.32 6.33
C GLY A 58 -3.24 -15.78 6.74
N ARG A 59 -4.44 -16.14 7.19
CA ARG A 59 -4.86 -17.50 7.54
C ARG A 59 -6.03 -17.91 6.67
N ASP A 60 -5.93 -19.06 6.00
CA ASP A 60 -6.97 -19.49 5.05
C ASP A 60 -8.28 -19.90 5.74
N SER A 61 -8.22 -20.44 6.97
CA SER A 61 -9.41 -21.05 7.57
C SER A 61 -10.44 -20.00 7.96
N PRO A 62 -10.04 -18.84 8.53
CA PRO A 62 -10.94 -17.70 8.70
C PRO A 62 -11.51 -17.15 7.38
N TYR A 63 -10.80 -17.24 6.24
CA TYR A 63 -11.38 -16.88 4.93
C TYR A 63 -12.55 -17.79 4.57
N CYS A 64 -12.43 -19.09 4.87
CA CYS A 64 -13.50 -20.05 4.67
C CYS A 64 -14.72 -19.70 5.52
N GLU A 65 -14.52 -19.31 6.78
CA GLU A 65 -15.61 -18.92 7.68
C GLU A 65 -16.32 -17.64 7.22
N ASP A 66 -15.59 -16.63 6.75
CA ASP A 66 -16.14 -15.32 6.42
C ASP A 66 -16.76 -15.29 5.01
N LEU A 67 -16.15 -15.98 4.05
CA LEU A 67 -16.52 -15.96 2.63
C LEU A 67 -17.36 -17.18 2.19
N GLN A 68 -17.79 -18.04 3.10
CA GLN A 68 -18.63 -19.21 2.79
C GLN A 68 -19.96 -18.88 2.09
N GLY A 69 -20.54 -19.91 1.45
CA GLY A 69 -21.86 -19.85 0.83
C GLY A 69 -21.92 -18.86 -0.33
N GLN A 70 -22.89 -17.94 -0.27
CA GLN A 70 -23.20 -17.00 -1.36
C GLN A 70 -21.99 -16.14 -1.78
N THR A 71 -21.12 -15.77 -0.85
CA THR A 71 -19.96 -14.93 -1.18
C THR A 71 -19.00 -15.69 -2.10
N ASN A 72 -18.72 -16.96 -1.83
CA ASN A 72 -17.93 -17.82 -2.73
C ASN A 72 -18.60 -18.02 -4.09
N ASP A 73 -19.92 -18.16 -4.13
CA ASP A 73 -20.64 -18.28 -5.40
C ASP A 73 -20.51 -17.00 -6.23
N LYS A 74 -20.60 -15.82 -5.59
CA LYS A 74 -20.35 -14.54 -6.25
C LYS A 74 -18.92 -14.42 -6.78
N ILE A 75 -17.93 -14.81 -5.99
CA ILE A 75 -16.50 -14.77 -6.39
C ILE A 75 -16.24 -15.72 -7.57
N LYS A 76 -16.73 -16.97 -7.49
CA LYS A 76 -16.62 -17.93 -8.61
C LYS A 76 -17.31 -17.42 -9.87
N SER A 77 -18.53 -16.90 -9.72
CA SER A 77 -19.30 -16.32 -10.82
C SER A 77 -18.55 -15.18 -11.47
N TYR A 78 -18.02 -14.25 -10.69
CA TYR A 78 -17.22 -13.12 -11.17
C TYR A 78 -16.03 -13.56 -12.01
N VAL A 79 -15.19 -14.47 -11.51
CA VAL A 79 -14.02 -14.94 -12.24
C VAL A 79 -14.44 -15.73 -13.49
N SER A 80 -15.39 -16.66 -13.36
CA SER A 80 -15.86 -17.47 -14.50
C SER A 80 -16.45 -16.66 -15.66
N GLN A 81 -16.97 -15.47 -15.39
CA GLN A 81 -17.55 -14.54 -16.37
C GLN A 81 -16.55 -13.52 -16.93
N GLY A 82 -15.25 -13.66 -16.65
CA GLY A 82 -14.19 -12.81 -17.21
C GLY A 82 -13.47 -11.93 -16.20
N GLY A 83 -13.83 -12.00 -14.92
CA GLY A 83 -13.12 -11.33 -13.84
C GLY A 83 -11.73 -11.92 -13.57
N SER A 84 -10.90 -11.15 -12.87
CA SER A 84 -9.54 -11.56 -12.48
C SER A 84 -9.42 -11.71 -10.96
N TYR A 85 -8.75 -12.76 -10.52
CA TYR A 85 -8.43 -13.00 -9.11
C TYR A 85 -6.92 -13.00 -8.88
N LEU A 86 -6.47 -12.43 -7.77
CA LEU A 86 -5.08 -12.48 -7.31
C LEU A 86 -5.01 -12.97 -5.86
N GLY A 87 -4.31 -14.07 -5.62
CA GLY A 87 -4.13 -14.65 -4.29
C GLY A 87 -2.66 -14.70 -3.88
N PHE A 88 -2.33 -14.14 -2.71
CA PHE A 88 -0.99 -14.24 -2.12
C PHE A 88 -1.01 -15.13 -0.87
N CYS A 89 -0.10 -16.10 -0.77
CA CYS A 89 0.04 -17.02 0.36
C CYS A 89 -1.31 -17.66 0.75
N ALA A 90 -1.90 -17.27 1.89
CA ALA A 90 -3.25 -17.70 2.31
C ALA A 90 -4.33 -17.52 1.23
N GLY A 91 -4.27 -16.43 0.45
CA GLY A 91 -5.19 -16.24 -0.68
C GLY A 91 -4.95 -17.20 -1.85
N GLY A 92 -3.72 -17.72 -2.00
CA GLY A 92 -3.37 -18.78 -2.94
C GLY A 92 -3.85 -20.16 -2.47
N TYR A 93 -3.65 -20.48 -1.19
CA TYR A 93 -4.20 -21.68 -0.56
C TYR A 93 -5.74 -21.70 -0.65
N TYR A 94 -6.39 -20.59 -0.30
CA TYR A 94 -7.85 -20.44 -0.33
C TYR A 94 -8.45 -20.63 -1.73
N ALA A 95 -7.72 -20.24 -2.77
CA ALA A 95 -8.14 -20.36 -4.16
C ALA A 95 -7.80 -21.71 -4.80
N SER A 96 -7.12 -22.60 -4.08
CA SER A 96 -6.84 -23.97 -4.55
C SER A 96 -8.04 -24.88 -4.29
N LYS A 97 -8.05 -26.08 -4.86
CA LYS A 97 -9.12 -27.05 -4.60
C LYS A 97 -8.90 -27.75 -3.26
N GLU A 98 -7.63 -28.01 -2.93
CA GLU A 98 -7.21 -28.65 -1.70
C GLU A 98 -6.03 -27.89 -1.08
N ILE A 99 -5.93 -27.98 0.24
CA ILE A 99 -4.78 -27.53 1.01
C ILE A 99 -4.25 -28.67 1.86
N GLU A 100 -2.92 -28.72 1.98
CA GLU A 100 -2.20 -29.48 2.99
C GLU A 100 -1.15 -28.56 3.60
N PHE A 101 -1.43 -27.98 4.75
CA PHE A 101 -0.53 -27.06 5.46
C PHE A 101 -0.02 -27.71 6.74
N GLU A 102 1.30 -27.77 6.91
CA GLU A 102 1.98 -28.21 8.14
C GLU A 102 1.47 -29.56 8.67
N LYS A 103 1.30 -30.53 7.76
CA LYS A 103 0.79 -31.86 8.08
C LYS A 103 1.61 -32.57 9.16
N GLY A 104 0.92 -33.14 10.13
CA GLY A 104 1.49 -33.82 11.28
C GLY A 104 1.97 -32.90 12.40
N THR A 105 1.70 -31.59 12.30
CA THR A 105 2.04 -30.61 13.35
C THR A 105 0.79 -30.12 14.09
N PRO A 106 0.93 -29.44 15.25
CA PRO A 106 -0.21 -28.84 15.95
C PRO A 106 -0.95 -27.74 15.19
N ILE A 107 -0.37 -27.23 14.10
CA ILE A 107 -0.93 -26.15 13.27
C ILE A 107 -1.43 -26.65 11.91
N GLU A 108 -1.62 -27.96 11.78
CA GLU A 108 -2.09 -28.62 10.57
C GLU A 108 -3.42 -28.04 10.06
N VAL A 109 -3.49 -27.81 8.75
CA VAL A 109 -4.73 -27.50 8.04
C VAL A 109 -4.80 -28.35 6.77
N ILE A 110 -5.73 -29.31 6.74
CA ILE A 110 -5.98 -30.17 5.58
C ILE A 110 -7.45 -30.09 5.21
N GLY A 111 -7.75 -29.90 3.93
CA GLY A 111 -9.12 -30.04 3.44
C GLY A 111 -9.37 -29.37 2.10
N SER A 112 -10.61 -29.49 1.64
CA SER A 112 -11.06 -28.85 0.40
C SER A 112 -11.34 -27.37 0.58
N ARG A 113 -11.19 -26.59 -0.49
CA ARG A 113 -11.51 -25.16 -0.51
C ARG A 113 -12.54 -24.87 -1.62
N PRO A 114 -13.51 -23.99 -1.36
CA PRO A 114 -14.72 -23.84 -2.18
C PRO A 114 -14.50 -23.10 -3.51
N LEU A 115 -13.41 -22.35 -3.65
CA LEU A 115 -13.10 -21.62 -4.89
C LEU A 115 -12.55 -22.55 -5.97
N GLY A 116 -11.54 -23.37 -5.65
CA GLY A 116 -11.01 -24.38 -6.57
C GLY A 116 -10.48 -23.83 -7.90
N PHE A 117 -10.01 -22.59 -7.94
CA PHE A 117 -9.47 -21.96 -9.13
C PHE A 117 -8.19 -22.65 -9.61
N TYR A 118 -7.31 -23.01 -8.68
CA TYR A 118 -6.31 -24.02 -8.95
C TYR A 118 -6.92 -25.40 -8.72
N PRO A 119 -6.94 -26.29 -9.73
CA PRO A 119 -7.68 -27.55 -9.64
C PRO A 119 -7.01 -28.60 -8.73
N GLY A 120 -5.76 -28.36 -8.32
CA GLY A 120 -4.98 -29.27 -7.47
C GLY A 120 -4.86 -28.80 -6.03
N MET A 121 -3.87 -29.39 -5.35
CA MET A 121 -3.53 -29.08 -3.97
C MET A 121 -2.44 -28.01 -3.90
N CYS A 122 -2.63 -27.01 -3.03
CA CYS A 122 -1.53 -26.16 -2.59
C CYS A 122 -0.98 -26.74 -1.28
N ARG A 123 0.30 -27.14 -1.29
CA ARG A 123 0.97 -27.74 -0.13
C ARG A 123 1.89 -26.75 0.54
N GLY A 124 1.82 -26.69 1.85
CA GLY A 124 2.62 -25.84 2.70
C GLY A 124 3.11 -26.52 3.99
N THR A 125 4.07 -25.94 4.67
CA THR A 125 4.93 -24.86 4.16
C THR A 125 5.97 -25.42 3.18
N MET A 126 6.42 -24.61 2.23
CA MET A 126 7.54 -24.96 1.33
C MET A 126 8.84 -25.18 2.13
N TYR A 127 9.06 -24.38 3.17
CA TYR A 127 10.23 -24.46 4.03
C TYR A 127 9.84 -24.46 5.50
N PRO A 128 10.47 -25.28 6.36
CA PRO A 128 10.09 -25.44 7.75
C PRO A 128 10.37 -24.18 8.59
N GLY A 129 9.78 -24.11 9.79
CA GLY A 129 10.08 -23.07 10.78
C GLY A 129 9.10 -21.90 10.79
N PHE A 130 7.94 -22.03 10.14
CA PHE A 130 6.87 -21.04 10.25
C PHE A 130 6.38 -20.90 11.69
N VAL A 131 6.11 -19.65 12.10
CA VAL A 131 5.55 -19.31 13.41
C VAL A 131 4.45 -18.29 13.21
N TYR A 132 3.24 -18.60 13.71
CA TYR A 132 2.13 -17.64 13.64
C TYR A 132 2.46 -16.34 14.36
N ASN A 133 2.03 -15.22 13.76
CA ASN A 133 2.18 -13.87 14.30
C ASN A 133 3.65 -13.49 14.60
N SER A 134 4.60 -14.05 13.86
CA SER A 134 6.02 -13.77 14.04
C SER A 134 6.75 -13.84 12.71
N GLU A 135 7.87 -13.12 12.65
CA GLU A 135 8.76 -13.08 11.50
C GLU A 135 9.92 -14.07 11.64
N LYS A 136 9.96 -14.89 12.70
CA LYS A 136 11.02 -15.90 12.93
C LYS A 136 11.19 -16.90 11.78
N GLY A 137 10.07 -17.26 11.14
CA GLY A 137 10.05 -18.18 10.00
C GLY A 137 10.29 -17.50 8.65
N ALA A 138 10.44 -16.18 8.62
CA ALA A 138 10.58 -15.42 7.39
C ALA A 138 11.92 -15.67 6.71
N ARG A 139 11.92 -15.69 5.37
CA ARG A 139 13.08 -15.97 4.54
C ARG A 139 13.10 -15.10 3.29
N SER A 140 14.29 -14.92 2.74
CA SER A 140 14.50 -14.53 1.34
C SER A 140 14.68 -15.78 0.50
N VAL A 141 13.73 -16.08 -0.39
CA VAL A 141 13.73 -17.30 -1.23
C VAL A 141 13.91 -16.96 -2.69
N SER A 142 14.67 -17.78 -3.41
CA SER A 142 14.87 -17.62 -4.85
C SER A 142 13.75 -18.29 -5.64
N VAL A 143 13.09 -17.51 -6.51
CA VAL A 143 12.15 -18.01 -7.52
C VAL A 143 12.68 -17.70 -8.92
N VAL A 144 12.39 -18.57 -9.87
CA VAL A 144 12.75 -18.41 -11.28
C VAL A 144 11.52 -17.91 -12.02
N TYR A 145 11.63 -16.74 -12.64
CA TYR A 145 10.60 -16.15 -13.50
C TYR A 145 11.21 -15.90 -14.89
N GLY A 146 10.81 -16.70 -15.89
CA GLY A 146 11.46 -16.71 -17.19
C GLY A 146 12.93 -17.14 -17.09
N GLN A 147 13.85 -16.22 -17.38
CA GLN A 147 15.31 -16.42 -17.23
C GLN A 147 15.88 -15.68 -16.01
N GLN A 148 15.04 -15.02 -15.22
CA GLN A 148 15.44 -14.19 -14.08
C GLN A 148 15.36 -14.98 -12.78
N ASP A 149 16.41 -14.88 -11.98
CA ASP A 149 16.40 -15.30 -10.59
C ASP A 149 15.97 -14.12 -9.71
N ILE A 150 14.83 -14.26 -9.03
CA ILE A 150 14.23 -13.21 -8.20
C ILE A 150 14.22 -13.68 -6.75
N LYS A 151 14.66 -12.83 -5.82
CA LYS A 151 14.48 -13.04 -4.39
C LYS A 151 13.14 -12.46 -3.95
N THR A 152 12.34 -13.28 -3.28
CA THR A 152 11.01 -12.91 -2.81
C THR A 152 10.90 -13.14 -1.30
N TYR A 153 10.12 -12.29 -0.62
CA TYR A 153 9.79 -12.52 0.78
C TYR A 153 8.95 -13.79 0.89
N TYR A 154 9.22 -14.58 1.92
CA TYR A 154 8.54 -15.83 2.20
C TYR A 154 8.29 -15.95 3.70
N ASN A 155 7.05 -16.24 4.08
CA ASN A 155 6.71 -16.62 5.45
C ASN A 155 5.44 -17.49 5.41
N GLY A 156 5.57 -18.80 5.68
CA GLY A 156 4.44 -19.74 5.67
C GLY A 156 3.86 -20.10 4.29
N GLY A 157 4.52 -19.67 3.21
CA GLY A 157 4.10 -19.91 1.84
C GLY A 157 4.17 -21.38 1.41
N GLY A 158 3.39 -21.74 0.39
CA GLY A 158 3.30 -23.09 -0.15
C GLY A 158 3.69 -23.19 -1.62
N TYR A 159 3.40 -24.31 -2.23
CA TYR A 159 3.60 -24.56 -3.66
C TYR A 159 2.41 -25.30 -4.27
N PHE A 160 2.25 -25.20 -5.59
CA PHE A 160 1.12 -25.78 -6.32
C PHE A 160 1.49 -27.16 -6.90
N VAL A 161 0.99 -28.22 -6.26
CA VAL A 161 1.41 -29.61 -6.50
C VAL A 161 0.99 -30.10 -7.88
N ASP A 162 1.95 -30.59 -8.67
CA ASP A 162 1.72 -31.09 -10.04
C ASP A 162 1.20 -30.03 -11.03
N ALA A 163 1.40 -28.73 -10.77
CA ALA A 163 0.89 -27.65 -11.62
C ALA A 163 1.24 -27.81 -13.12
N LYS A 164 2.43 -28.31 -13.46
CA LYS A 164 2.86 -28.56 -14.86
C LYS A 164 2.02 -29.63 -15.58
N LYS A 165 1.28 -30.48 -14.83
CA LYS A 165 0.43 -31.56 -15.35
C LYS A 165 -1.05 -31.18 -15.41
N MET A 166 -1.43 -30.03 -14.87
CA MET A 166 -2.83 -29.61 -14.75
C MET A 166 -3.28 -28.86 -16.01
N GLU A 167 -4.43 -29.24 -16.56
CA GLU A 167 -5.03 -28.53 -17.69
C GLU A 167 -5.49 -27.12 -17.27
N GLY A 168 -5.27 -26.14 -18.13
CA GLY A 168 -5.68 -24.75 -17.87
C GLY A 168 -4.85 -24.03 -16.81
N VAL A 169 -3.72 -24.62 -16.40
CA VAL A 169 -2.77 -24.01 -15.46
C VAL A 169 -1.46 -23.69 -16.18
N GLU A 170 -1.01 -22.46 -16.05
CA GLU A 170 0.33 -22.03 -16.45
C GLU A 170 1.16 -21.79 -15.18
N VAL A 171 2.35 -22.40 -15.10
CA VAL A 171 3.32 -22.09 -14.04
C VAL A 171 4.04 -20.80 -14.41
N VAL A 172 3.85 -19.74 -13.61
CA VAL A 172 4.46 -18.43 -13.89
C VAL A 172 5.83 -18.29 -13.24
N CYS A 173 6.06 -18.90 -12.08
CA CYS A 173 7.37 -18.98 -11.46
C CYS A 173 7.53 -20.24 -10.60
N THR A 174 8.77 -20.72 -10.45
CA THR A 174 9.12 -21.90 -9.64
C THR A 174 10.13 -21.56 -8.56
N TYR A 175 10.12 -22.29 -7.45
CA TYR A 175 11.20 -22.24 -6.48
C TYR A 175 12.50 -22.75 -7.10
N LYS A 176 13.58 -21.99 -7.01
CA LYS A 176 14.86 -22.34 -7.64
C LYS A 176 15.43 -23.66 -7.12
N ASP A 177 15.26 -23.92 -5.83
CA ASP A 177 15.90 -25.06 -5.16
C ASP A 177 15.17 -26.40 -5.41
N THR A 178 13.90 -26.36 -5.81
CA THR A 178 13.05 -27.56 -5.92
C THR A 178 12.30 -27.70 -7.24
N ASP A 179 12.27 -26.65 -8.07
CA ASP A 179 11.47 -26.55 -9.30
C ASP A 179 9.94 -26.67 -9.08
N GLU A 180 9.49 -26.62 -7.81
CA GLU A 180 8.08 -26.60 -7.45
C GLU A 180 7.43 -25.25 -7.82
N ALA A 181 6.15 -25.27 -8.21
CA ALA A 181 5.45 -24.07 -8.66
C ALA A 181 5.19 -23.09 -7.49
N ALA A 182 5.91 -21.98 -7.48
CA ALA A 182 5.76 -20.89 -6.50
C ALA A 182 4.62 -19.92 -6.90
N GLY A 183 4.30 -19.86 -8.19
CA GLY A 183 3.18 -19.09 -8.72
C GLY A 183 2.54 -19.76 -9.93
N VAL A 184 1.22 -19.68 -10.02
CA VAL A 184 0.43 -20.22 -11.13
C VAL A 184 -0.61 -19.23 -11.63
N LEU A 185 -0.89 -19.27 -12.93
CA LEU A 185 -2.01 -18.59 -13.57
C LEU A 185 -3.01 -19.64 -14.06
N CYS A 186 -4.18 -19.68 -13.46
CA CYS A 186 -5.24 -20.63 -13.77
C CYS A 186 -6.31 -19.97 -14.64
N LYS A 187 -6.71 -20.63 -15.72
CA LYS A 187 -7.87 -20.24 -16.52
C LYS A 187 -9.14 -20.72 -15.84
N VAL A 188 -10.08 -19.82 -15.58
CA VAL A 188 -11.34 -20.11 -14.89
C VAL A 188 -12.49 -19.55 -15.72
N GLY A 189 -13.17 -20.41 -16.48
CA GLY A 189 -14.19 -19.98 -17.44
C GLY A 189 -13.62 -18.98 -18.46
N GLN A 190 -14.16 -17.77 -18.47
CA GLN A 190 -13.71 -16.65 -19.31
C GLN A 190 -12.64 -15.76 -18.64
N GLY A 191 -12.43 -15.92 -17.33
CA GLY A 191 -11.47 -15.14 -16.55
C GLY A 191 -10.26 -15.97 -16.11
N SER A 192 -9.53 -15.43 -15.14
CA SER A 192 -8.24 -15.99 -14.70
C SER A 192 -8.00 -15.76 -13.21
N ALA A 193 -7.26 -16.68 -12.58
CA ALA A 193 -6.78 -16.55 -11.22
C ALA A 193 -5.25 -16.67 -11.18
N LEU A 194 -4.56 -15.61 -10.73
CA LEU A 194 -3.13 -15.59 -10.50
C LEU A 194 -2.85 -15.85 -9.01
N LEU A 195 -2.13 -16.91 -8.70
CA LEU A 195 -1.91 -17.35 -7.33
C LEU A 195 -0.42 -17.47 -7.04
N PHE A 196 0.00 -17.04 -5.86
CA PHE A 196 1.37 -17.17 -5.38
C PHE A 196 1.40 -17.84 -4.01
N GLY A 197 2.38 -18.72 -3.82
CA GLY A 197 2.79 -19.19 -2.50
C GLY A 197 3.78 -18.23 -1.81
N VAL A 198 4.55 -17.48 -2.58
CA VAL A 198 5.47 -16.42 -2.11
C VAL A 198 4.80 -15.05 -2.05
N HIS A 199 5.53 -14.06 -1.53
CA HIS A 199 5.06 -12.69 -1.38
C HIS A 199 5.87 -11.67 -2.21
N PRO A 200 5.71 -11.65 -3.55
CA PRO A 200 6.38 -10.67 -4.39
C PRO A 200 5.85 -9.24 -4.19
N GLU A 201 4.70 -9.08 -3.52
CA GLU A 201 4.09 -7.80 -3.18
C GLU A 201 4.79 -7.09 -2.02
N TYR A 202 5.60 -7.77 -1.22
CA TYR A 202 6.23 -7.18 -0.05
C TYR A 202 7.36 -6.23 -0.45
N ASP A 203 7.37 -5.05 0.16
CA ASP A 203 8.53 -4.18 0.24
C ASP A 203 9.17 -4.35 1.62
N ILE A 204 10.35 -4.98 1.64
CA ILE A 204 11.04 -5.34 2.88
C ILE A 204 11.41 -4.13 3.73
N ARG A 205 11.56 -2.95 3.11
CA ARG A 205 11.90 -1.69 3.78
C ARG A 205 10.83 -1.25 4.78
N PHE A 206 9.61 -1.79 4.68
CA PHE A 206 8.48 -1.50 5.57
C PHE A 206 8.07 -2.71 6.44
N THR A 207 8.93 -3.72 6.57
CA THR A 207 8.65 -4.93 7.36
C THR A 207 9.59 -5.00 8.57
N ASP A 208 9.02 -5.17 9.76
CA ASP A 208 9.81 -5.35 10.99
C ASP A 208 10.28 -6.80 11.11
N LEU A 209 11.59 -7.02 10.92
CA LEU A 209 12.25 -8.32 11.06
C LEU A 209 13.06 -8.43 12.36
N SER A 210 12.77 -7.62 13.38
CA SER A 210 13.55 -7.57 14.63
C SER A 210 13.69 -8.93 15.33
N GLU A 211 12.67 -9.78 15.20
CA GLU A 211 12.63 -11.15 15.75
C GLU A 211 13.37 -12.21 14.92
N ASN A 212 13.82 -11.86 13.70
CA ASN A 212 14.47 -12.80 12.79
C ASN A 212 16.01 -12.68 12.89
N GLU A 213 16.68 -13.81 13.09
CA GLU A 213 18.15 -13.86 13.22
C GLU A 213 18.87 -13.47 11.92
N ASP A 214 18.25 -13.73 10.76
CA ASP A 214 18.78 -13.45 9.41
C ASP A 214 18.33 -12.07 8.87
N LYS A 215 17.79 -11.18 9.71
CA LYS A 215 17.16 -9.91 9.28
C LYS A 215 18.01 -9.05 8.34
N GLU A 216 19.32 -8.96 8.58
CA GLU A 216 20.23 -8.14 7.75
C GLU A 216 20.37 -8.73 6.34
N LYS A 217 20.54 -10.05 6.27
CA LYS A 217 20.62 -10.79 5.00
C LYS A 217 19.32 -10.70 4.23
N ILE A 218 18.18 -10.96 4.89
CA ILE A 218 16.85 -10.90 4.27
C ILE A 218 16.59 -9.49 3.74
N THR A 219 16.83 -8.46 4.54
CA THR A 219 16.64 -7.05 4.15
C THR A 219 17.47 -6.70 2.91
N LYS A 220 18.76 -7.09 2.91
CA LYS A 220 19.65 -6.83 1.79
C LYS A 220 19.17 -7.52 0.50
N GLU A 221 18.99 -8.84 0.54
CA GLU A 221 18.62 -9.63 -0.65
C GLU A 221 17.28 -9.18 -1.25
N LEU A 222 16.29 -8.89 -0.42
CA LEU A 222 14.97 -8.48 -0.88
C LEU A 222 14.92 -7.03 -1.35
N THR A 223 15.72 -6.14 -0.77
CA THR A 223 15.85 -4.76 -1.27
C THR A 223 16.47 -4.75 -2.66
N GLU A 224 17.53 -5.54 -2.89
CA GLU A 224 18.19 -5.68 -4.18
C GLU A 224 17.26 -6.27 -5.25
N SER A 225 16.38 -7.19 -4.87
CA SER A 225 15.46 -7.86 -5.80
C SER A 225 14.10 -7.19 -5.98
N LEU A 226 13.80 -6.14 -5.21
CA LEU A 226 12.52 -5.43 -5.27
C LEU A 226 12.17 -4.94 -6.70
N PRO A 227 13.09 -4.36 -7.50
CA PRO A 227 12.77 -3.95 -8.87
C PRO A 227 12.33 -5.13 -9.76
N LEU A 228 12.93 -6.31 -9.57
CA LEU A 228 12.57 -7.52 -10.32
C LEU A 228 11.20 -8.06 -9.88
N CYS A 229 10.89 -8.02 -8.58
CA CYS A 229 9.54 -8.35 -8.09
C CYS A 229 8.47 -7.42 -8.69
N ARG A 230 8.75 -6.11 -8.76
CA ARG A 230 7.85 -5.12 -9.35
C ARG A 230 7.68 -5.34 -10.85
N MET A 231 8.75 -5.65 -11.58
CA MET A 231 8.69 -6.04 -12.99
C MET A 231 7.82 -7.29 -13.20
N MET A 232 8.06 -8.37 -12.45
CA MET A 232 7.29 -9.60 -12.55
C MET A 232 5.79 -9.36 -12.29
N LEU A 233 5.46 -8.63 -11.23
CA LEU A 233 4.08 -8.30 -10.91
C LEU A 233 3.42 -7.44 -12.00
N SER A 234 4.13 -6.44 -12.53
CA SER A 234 3.65 -5.61 -13.64
C SER A 234 3.30 -6.44 -14.87
N GLU A 235 4.18 -7.34 -15.28
CA GLU A 235 3.95 -8.21 -16.44
C GLU A 235 2.76 -9.15 -16.22
N LEU A 236 2.65 -9.72 -15.02
CA LEU A 236 1.55 -10.64 -14.69
C LEU A 236 0.21 -9.92 -14.52
N LEU A 237 0.19 -8.70 -13.98
CA LEU A 237 -1.01 -7.85 -13.95
C LEU A 237 -1.43 -7.44 -15.36
N HIS A 238 -0.48 -7.13 -16.24
CA HIS A 238 -0.76 -6.89 -17.65
C HIS A 238 -1.35 -8.14 -18.32
N LYS A 239 -0.84 -9.33 -17.98
CA LYS A 239 -1.38 -10.62 -18.46
C LYS A 239 -2.81 -10.89 -17.98
N LEU A 240 -3.18 -10.37 -16.81
CA LEU A 240 -4.57 -10.30 -16.32
C LEU A 240 -5.41 -9.19 -16.97
N LYS A 241 -4.89 -8.53 -18.02
CA LYS A 241 -5.52 -7.44 -18.78
C LYS A 241 -5.73 -6.15 -17.97
N LEU A 242 -4.95 -5.94 -16.91
CA LEU A 242 -4.93 -4.65 -16.21
C LEU A 242 -4.01 -3.64 -16.93
N LYS A 243 -4.41 -2.37 -16.85
CA LYS A 243 -3.56 -1.23 -17.23
C LYS A 243 -2.55 -0.97 -16.12
N VAL A 244 -1.30 -1.33 -16.36
CA VAL A 244 -0.19 -1.08 -15.44
C VAL A 244 0.46 0.23 -15.86
N ASP A 245 0.77 1.08 -14.89
CA ASP A 245 1.56 2.28 -15.14
C ASP A 245 3.03 1.89 -15.26
N THR A 246 3.51 1.75 -16.50
CA THR A 246 4.92 1.44 -16.79
C THR A 246 5.81 2.66 -16.60
N ALA A 247 5.24 3.85 -16.39
CA ALA A 247 6.02 4.95 -15.85
C ALA A 247 6.30 4.58 -14.41
N SER A 248 7.56 4.29 -14.10
CA SER A 248 8.09 4.43 -12.75
C SER A 248 7.76 5.85 -12.29
N GLY A 249 6.59 6.02 -11.68
CA GLY A 249 6.23 7.25 -11.02
C GLY A 249 7.33 7.57 -10.02
N PRO A 250 7.77 8.84 -9.91
CA PRO A 250 8.72 9.21 -8.90
C PRO A 250 8.15 8.70 -7.57
N GLU A 251 8.99 7.98 -6.82
CA GLU A 251 8.74 7.62 -5.42
C GLU A 251 8.01 8.79 -4.78
N LEU A 252 6.76 8.61 -4.33
CA LEU A 252 5.95 9.67 -3.73
C LEU A 252 6.64 10.05 -2.41
N LYS A 253 7.66 10.90 -2.52
CA LYS A 253 8.35 11.48 -1.38
C LYS A 253 7.36 12.40 -0.71
N LEU A 254 7.25 12.27 0.62
CA LEU A 254 6.51 13.22 1.43
C LEU A 254 6.94 14.63 1.03
N THR A 255 5.98 15.53 0.88
CA THR A 255 6.26 16.93 0.59
C THR A 255 6.07 17.76 1.86
N PRO A 256 6.85 18.84 2.02
CA PRO A 256 6.71 19.70 3.19
C PRO A 256 5.30 20.29 3.26
N ILE A 257 4.86 20.56 4.48
CA ILE A 257 3.62 21.28 4.77
C ILE A 257 3.94 22.77 4.82
N TYR A 258 3.41 23.54 3.88
CA TYR A 258 3.53 24.99 3.86
C TYR A 258 2.48 25.63 4.75
N LEU A 259 2.90 26.35 5.79
CA LEU A 259 2.05 27.27 6.52
C LEU A 259 1.89 28.54 5.69
N THR A 260 0.66 28.78 5.23
CA THR A 260 0.31 29.97 4.47
C THR A 260 -0.75 30.77 5.20
N ALA A 261 -0.74 32.08 5.05
CA ALA A 261 -1.74 32.92 5.68
C ALA A 261 -2.05 34.16 4.84
N LEU A 262 -3.24 34.72 5.05
CA LEU A 262 -3.66 35.97 4.42
C LEU A 262 -2.83 37.17 4.89
N ARG A 263 -2.26 37.11 6.09
CA ARG A 263 -1.44 38.15 6.71
C ARG A 263 -0.23 37.56 7.43
N GLN A 264 0.87 38.30 7.42
CA GLN A 264 2.13 37.91 8.07
C GLN A 264 1.95 37.70 9.57
N GLU A 265 1.27 38.62 10.26
CA GLU A 265 1.09 38.54 11.71
C GLU A 265 0.32 37.29 12.12
N THR A 266 -0.57 36.80 11.25
CA THR A 266 -1.31 35.56 11.48
C THR A 266 -0.43 34.33 11.27
N ALA A 267 0.39 34.30 10.22
CA ALA A 267 1.36 33.21 10.03
C ALA A 267 2.36 33.15 11.20
N GLU A 268 2.88 34.29 11.64
CA GLU A 268 3.81 34.39 12.76
C GLU A 268 3.18 33.95 14.07
N ALA A 269 1.95 34.37 14.36
CA ALA A 269 1.24 33.94 15.57
C ALA A 269 1.02 32.42 15.60
N VAL A 270 0.64 31.82 14.46
CA VAL A 270 0.46 30.36 14.35
C VAL A 270 1.80 29.65 14.50
N ALA A 271 2.85 30.10 13.79
CA ALA A 271 4.19 29.52 13.89
C ALA A 271 4.76 29.61 15.32
N ALA A 272 4.57 30.73 16.02
CA ALA A 272 5.00 30.91 17.40
C ALA A 272 4.28 29.94 18.35
N ARG A 273 2.96 29.78 18.19
CA ARG A 273 2.20 28.79 18.97
C ARG A 273 2.68 27.36 18.71
N MET A 274 2.98 27.01 17.47
CA MET A 274 3.51 25.68 17.14
C MET A 274 4.89 25.45 17.76
N LEU A 275 5.77 26.47 17.76
CA LEU A 275 7.08 26.38 18.38
C LEU A 275 7.02 26.33 19.92
N GLU A 276 6.01 26.92 20.55
CA GLU A 276 5.78 26.79 21.99
C GLU A 276 5.36 25.36 22.42
N GLU A 277 4.65 24.65 21.54
CA GLU A 277 4.23 23.25 21.75
C GLU A 277 5.31 22.23 21.32
N ALA A 278 6.37 22.70 20.65
CA ALA A 278 7.44 21.86 20.17
C ALA A 278 8.50 21.59 21.26
N ASP A 279 9.25 20.50 21.09
CA ASP A 279 10.41 20.20 21.94
C ASP A 279 11.62 21.13 21.65
N GLU A 280 12.73 20.90 22.35
CA GLU A 280 13.98 21.65 22.18
C GLU A 280 14.58 21.59 20.76
N HIS A 281 14.11 20.66 19.94
CA HIS A 281 14.51 20.49 18.54
C HIS A 281 13.48 21.08 17.55
N GLY A 282 12.40 21.70 18.04
CA GLY A 282 11.33 22.24 17.21
C GLY A 282 10.41 21.15 16.65
N ILE A 283 10.34 19.99 17.28
CA ILE A 283 9.49 18.86 16.87
C ILE A 283 8.23 18.79 17.75
N ILE A 284 7.08 18.76 17.10
CA ILE A 284 5.79 18.41 17.71
C ILE A 284 5.53 16.93 17.44
N SER A 285 5.24 16.14 18.46
CA SER A 285 4.95 14.71 18.31
C SER A 285 3.49 14.42 18.57
N ASP A 286 2.86 13.67 17.67
CA ASP A 286 1.50 13.13 17.81
C ASP A 286 1.54 11.58 17.96
N ALA A 287 0.39 10.96 18.24
CA ALA A 287 0.16 9.52 18.21
C ALA A 287 0.70 8.87 16.93
N ASN A 288 0.54 9.51 15.76
CA ASN A 288 0.88 8.91 14.47
C ASN A 288 2.08 9.56 13.78
N ASP A 289 2.24 10.88 13.90
CA ASP A 289 3.18 11.66 13.10
C ASP A 289 4.10 12.54 13.97
N ARG A 290 5.28 12.90 13.46
CA ARG A 290 6.17 13.90 14.07
C ARG A 290 6.28 15.09 13.11
N PHE A 291 6.27 16.31 13.62
CA PHE A 291 6.30 17.53 12.82
C PHE A 291 7.45 18.44 13.23
N LEU A 292 8.47 18.55 12.38
CA LEU A 292 9.53 19.54 12.56
C LEU A 292 9.05 20.90 12.04
N VAL A 293 8.91 21.87 12.94
CA VAL A 293 8.56 23.24 12.61
C VAL A 293 9.83 24.01 12.29
N THR A 294 9.97 24.48 11.04
CA THR A 294 11.17 25.20 10.60
C THR A 294 10.82 26.44 9.78
N ARG A 295 11.69 27.45 9.87
CA ARG A 295 11.65 28.62 8.98
C ARG A 295 12.36 28.32 7.68
N ALA A 296 11.87 28.88 6.58
CA ALA A 296 12.28 28.56 5.21
C ALA A 296 13.66 29.12 4.78
N ASP A 297 14.47 29.66 5.70
CA ASP A 297 15.84 30.18 5.42
C ASP A 297 16.89 29.10 5.12
N LYS A 298 16.53 27.82 5.26
CA LYS A 298 17.40 26.68 4.94
C LYS A 298 17.04 26.12 3.55
N ASP A 299 18.06 25.70 2.79
CA ASP A 299 17.93 25.18 1.42
C ASP A 299 16.87 24.07 1.31
N LEU A 300 15.77 24.35 0.58
CA LEU A 300 14.61 23.47 0.42
C LEU A 300 15.00 22.06 -0.05
N ALA A 301 16.06 21.92 -0.86
CA ALA A 301 16.55 20.63 -1.35
C ALA A 301 17.13 19.77 -0.23
N SER A 302 17.93 20.38 0.66
CA SER A 302 18.44 19.72 1.87
C SER A 302 17.31 19.38 2.86
N LEU A 303 16.25 20.20 2.92
CA LEU A 303 15.10 19.91 3.78
C LEU A 303 14.28 18.71 3.31
N VAL A 304 14.05 18.57 2.01
CA VAL A 304 13.32 17.43 1.42
C VAL A 304 14.09 16.12 1.63
N GLN A 305 15.42 16.18 1.71
CA GLN A 305 16.29 15.01 1.90
C GLN A 305 16.28 14.46 3.34
N GLU A 306 15.98 15.30 4.33
CA GLU A 306 15.91 14.94 5.76
C GLU A 306 14.54 14.36 6.21
N LEU A 307 13.54 14.34 5.32
CA LEU A 307 12.27 13.65 5.59
C LEU A 307 12.57 12.15 5.74
N SER A 308 12.57 11.68 6.97
CA SER A 308 13.07 10.36 7.34
C SER A 308 12.12 9.66 8.31
N LEU A 309 12.03 8.34 8.18
CA LEU A 309 11.46 7.47 9.20
C LEU A 309 12.52 7.29 10.29
N THR A 310 12.59 8.23 11.24
CA THR A 310 13.39 8.06 12.45
C THR A 310 12.43 7.72 13.59
N ASP A 311 12.63 6.55 14.20
CA ASP A 311 11.81 5.98 15.30
C ASP A 311 10.36 5.63 14.96
N ASN A 312 10.12 4.74 13.99
CA ASN A 312 8.80 4.14 13.67
C ASN A 312 7.64 5.11 13.33
N LYS A 313 7.87 6.43 13.38
CA LYS A 313 6.92 7.48 13.02
C LYS A 313 7.50 8.38 11.93
N PRO A 314 6.70 8.75 10.91
CA PRO A 314 7.12 9.68 9.87
C PRO A 314 7.39 11.07 10.45
N LEU A 315 8.54 11.67 10.08
CA LEU A 315 8.85 13.07 10.38
C LEU A 315 8.47 13.96 9.20
N LEU A 316 7.39 14.73 9.35
CA LEU A 316 6.92 15.75 8.41
C LEU A 316 7.53 17.11 8.76
N LYS A 317 7.74 17.97 7.76
CA LYS A 317 8.25 19.33 7.97
C LYS A 317 7.16 20.35 7.76
N ILE A 318 7.00 21.27 8.71
CA ILE A 318 6.12 22.42 8.60
C ILE A 318 6.97 23.66 8.30
N LEU A 319 6.84 24.18 7.09
CA LEU A 319 7.58 25.34 6.61
C LEU A 319 6.80 26.61 6.93
N CYS A 320 7.37 27.39 7.85
CA CYS A 320 6.94 28.74 8.15
C CYS A 320 7.75 29.69 7.27
N GLN A 321 7.12 30.28 6.26
CA GLN A 321 7.83 31.20 5.38
C GLN A 321 7.92 32.58 6.01
N ASP A 322 9.14 33.12 6.07
CA ASP A 322 9.37 34.54 6.31
C ASP A 322 9.40 35.26 4.95
N ARG A 323 8.75 36.43 4.87
CA ARG A 323 8.73 37.22 3.65
C ARG A 323 10.14 37.69 3.32
N ALA A 324 10.72 37.19 2.23
CA ALA A 324 11.83 37.84 1.55
C ALA A 324 11.34 39.21 1.03
N THR A 325 11.77 40.28 1.72
CA THR A 325 11.90 41.66 1.25
C THR A 325 11.18 42.00 -0.06
N THR A 326 9.94 42.50 0.02
CA THR A 326 9.43 43.73 -0.66
C THR A 326 7.89 43.78 -0.60
N ASN A 327 7.35 44.88 -0.07
CA ASN A 327 5.93 45.24 0.08
C ASN A 327 5.10 44.49 1.14
N GLN A 328 4.95 45.15 2.30
CA GLN A 328 4.26 44.71 3.52
C GLN A 328 2.73 44.49 3.43
N GLN A 329 2.12 44.39 2.24
CA GLN A 329 0.68 44.19 2.11
C GLN A 329 0.37 43.01 1.18
N GLY A 330 0.11 41.83 1.76
CA GLY A 330 -0.37 40.66 1.04
C GLY A 330 -0.21 39.34 1.80
N PRO A 331 -0.70 38.23 1.23
CA PRO A 331 -0.60 36.91 1.83
C PRO A 331 0.85 36.40 1.91
N VAL A 332 1.07 35.47 2.84
CA VAL A 332 2.27 34.63 3.00
C VAL A 332 1.99 33.31 2.30
N HIS A 333 2.78 32.99 1.28
CA HIS A 333 2.64 31.76 0.53
C HIS A 333 3.93 31.40 -0.23
N PRO A 334 4.15 30.10 -0.51
CA PRO A 334 5.23 29.66 -1.40
C PRO A 334 5.08 30.19 -2.81
N GLU A 335 6.18 30.15 -3.55
CA GLU A 335 6.14 30.37 -4.99
C GLU A 335 5.32 29.27 -5.68
N LYS A 336 4.73 29.60 -6.83
CA LYS A 336 3.96 28.64 -7.64
C LYS A 336 4.80 27.43 -8.06
N SER A 337 6.11 27.61 -8.25
CA SER A 337 7.07 26.55 -8.54
C SER A 337 7.12 25.46 -7.45
N GLN A 338 6.87 25.85 -6.20
CA GLN A 338 6.88 24.98 -5.02
C GLN A 338 5.50 24.33 -4.74
N THR A 339 4.44 24.83 -5.38
CA THR A 339 3.05 24.38 -5.21
C THR A 339 2.32 24.28 -6.56
N PRO A 340 2.85 23.49 -7.52
CA PRO A 340 2.35 23.46 -8.91
C PRO A 340 0.87 23.11 -9.04
N TYR A 341 0.31 22.31 -8.13
CA TYR A 341 -1.08 21.85 -8.20
C TYR A 341 -2.09 22.80 -7.54
N PHE A 342 -1.65 23.78 -6.76
CA PHE A 342 -2.55 24.72 -6.08
C PHE A 342 -1.99 26.14 -6.02
N HIS A 343 -2.69 27.08 -6.67
CA HIS A 343 -2.24 28.46 -6.79
C HIS A 343 -2.66 29.31 -5.58
N ILE A 344 -1.86 29.26 -4.51
CA ILE A 344 -2.18 29.85 -3.20
C ILE A 344 -2.40 31.38 -3.28
N GLU A 345 -1.58 32.10 -4.05
CA GLU A 345 -1.78 33.54 -4.25
C GLU A 345 -3.16 33.84 -4.85
N LYS A 346 -3.59 33.07 -5.86
CA LYS A 346 -4.86 33.25 -6.54
C LYS A 346 -6.03 32.93 -5.60
N TYR A 347 -5.87 31.92 -4.74
CA TYR A 347 -6.83 31.61 -3.69
C TYR A 347 -7.02 32.82 -2.75
N TYR A 348 -5.95 33.39 -2.19
CA TYR A 348 -6.08 34.53 -1.28
C TYR A 348 -6.60 35.79 -1.98
N LYS A 349 -6.23 36.00 -3.26
CA LYS A 349 -6.76 37.11 -4.06
C LYS A 349 -8.26 36.98 -4.28
N ALA A 350 -8.74 35.80 -4.69
CA ALA A 350 -10.16 35.51 -4.83
C ALA A 350 -10.92 35.59 -3.50
N LEU A 351 -10.30 35.14 -2.41
CA LEU A 351 -10.87 35.24 -1.06
C LEU A 351 -11.09 36.72 -0.65
N LEU A 352 -10.10 37.58 -0.87
CA LEU A 352 -10.21 39.02 -0.62
C LEU A 352 -11.26 39.69 -1.51
N GLU A 353 -11.26 39.38 -2.80
CA GLU A 353 -12.24 39.90 -3.77
C GLU A 353 -13.68 39.49 -3.44
N ARG A 354 -13.88 38.28 -2.89
CA ARG A 354 -15.20 37.84 -2.45
C ARG A 354 -15.62 38.58 -1.20
N ARG A 355 -14.74 38.67 -0.20
CA ARG A 355 -15.04 39.28 1.10
C ARG A 355 -15.27 40.79 1.02
N SER A 356 -14.59 41.48 0.11
CA SER A 356 -14.83 42.91 -0.11
C SER A 356 -16.26 43.23 -0.60
N LYS A 357 -16.98 42.24 -1.14
CA LYS A 357 -18.38 42.34 -1.58
C LYS A 357 -19.38 41.96 -0.49
N GLU A 358 -18.92 41.42 0.63
CA GLU A 358 -19.75 41.09 1.78
C GLU A 358 -19.95 42.34 2.65
N TRP A 359 -21.02 42.36 3.47
CA TRP A 359 -21.25 43.44 4.43
C TRP A 359 -19.99 43.59 5.32
N GLY A 360 -19.65 44.82 5.73
CA GLY A 360 -18.45 45.08 6.55
C GLY A 360 -17.10 44.63 5.97
N GLY A 361 -17.02 44.36 4.66
CA GLY A 361 -15.79 43.90 3.99
C GLY A 361 -15.35 42.49 4.40
N GLY A 362 -16.26 41.70 5.01
CA GLY A 362 -15.98 40.33 5.44
C GLY A 362 -14.90 40.21 6.52
N ALA A 363 -14.66 41.26 7.30
CA ALA A 363 -13.61 41.31 8.33
C ALA A 363 -13.81 40.28 9.47
N TRP A 364 -15.05 39.82 9.69
CA TRP A 364 -15.38 38.78 10.68
C TRP A 364 -15.09 37.35 10.22
N TYR A 365 -14.74 37.13 8.96
CA TYR A 365 -14.43 35.78 8.48
C TYR A 365 -13.00 35.39 8.84
N HIS A 366 -12.88 34.41 9.73
CA HIS A 366 -11.59 33.82 10.11
C HIS A 366 -11.24 32.58 9.28
N ILE A 367 -12.25 31.85 8.79
CA ILE A 367 -12.05 30.64 7.98
C ILE A 367 -11.37 30.95 6.66
N GLY A 368 -10.29 30.24 6.36
CA GLY A 368 -9.50 30.44 5.14
C GLY A 368 -8.43 31.53 5.24
N ASN A 369 -8.25 32.17 6.41
CA ASN A 369 -7.13 33.11 6.64
C ASN A 369 -5.79 32.43 6.83
N VAL A 370 -5.79 31.14 7.17
CA VAL A 370 -4.62 30.31 7.35
C VAL A 370 -4.90 28.98 6.67
N MET A 371 -3.91 28.44 5.98
CA MET A 371 -4.00 27.16 5.31
C MET A 371 -2.64 26.45 5.38
N PHE A 372 -2.67 25.20 5.82
CA PHE A 372 -1.57 24.26 5.67
C PHE A 372 -1.74 23.52 4.34
N TYR A 373 -0.74 23.60 3.46
CA TYR A 373 -0.77 22.94 2.16
C TYR A 373 0.40 21.96 2.02
N SER A 374 0.12 20.74 1.59
CA SER A 374 1.12 19.76 1.16
C SER A 374 0.51 18.89 0.06
N GLU A 375 1.36 18.36 -0.81
CA GLU A 375 0.95 17.53 -1.95
C GLU A 375 0.86 16.05 -1.58
N VAL A 376 1.78 15.60 -0.72
CA VAL A 376 1.94 14.21 -0.34
C VAL A 376 2.26 14.16 1.15
N ILE A 377 1.30 13.72 1.94
CA ILE A 377 1.42 13.49 3.39
C ILE A 377 0.99 12.07 3.72
N THR A 378 1.27 11.64 4.93
CA THR A 378 1.03 10.27 5.43
C THR A 378 -0.46 9.96 5.55
N SER A 379 -1.25 10.87 6.14
CA SER A 379 -2.70 10.80 6.20
C SER A 379 -3.30 12.15 6.62
N THR A 380 -4.32 12.64 5.91
CA THR A 380 -5.04 13.87 6.29
C THR A 380 -5.94 13.68 7.51
N GLN A 381 -6.30 12.43 7.87
CA GLN A 381 -7.14 12.13 9.02
C GLN A 381 -6.35 12.15 10.32
N THR A 382 -5.11 11.64 10.32
CA THR A 382 -4.30 11.54 11.54
C THR A 382 -3.61 12.84 11.91
N ILE A 383 -3.37 13.73 10.95
CA ILE A 383 -2.70 15.03 11.16
C ILE A 383 -3.51 16.00 12.04
N LEU A 384 -4.78 15.69 12.33
CA LEU A 384 -5.67 16.53 13.15
C LEU A 384 -6.42 15.77 14.24
N ASP A 385 -6.09 14.50 14.48
CA ASP A 385 -6.64 13.78 15.64
C ASP A 385 -5.90 14.21 16.90
N LYS A 386 -6.67 14.57 17.94
CA LYS A 386 -6.19 14.80 19.30
C LYS A 386 -6.66 13.67 20.20
#